data_AF-A0A0P6GSK1-F1
#
_entry.id   AF-A0A0P6GSK1-F1
#
_cell.length_a   1.000
_cell.length_b   1.000
_cell.length_c   1.000
_cell.angle_alpha   90.00
_cell.angle_beta   90.00
_cell.angle_gamma   90.00
#
_symmetry.space_group_name_H-M   'P 1'
#
loop_
_entity.id
_entity.type
_entity.pdbx_description
1 polymer ?
#
loop_
_entity_poly.entity_id
_entity_poly.type
_entity_poly.pdbx_seq_one_letter_code
_entity_poly.pdbx_strand_id
1 'polypeptide(L)'
;MGEDIPSPCDLIVVGTGLVESIVASAASRIGKQVVHLDHRDFYGSSWATFSFNSLKNTLGLIDEFKEHTTQSQKEASDLNISLNSKAVCNAIEKWFILDECKTENDDSHQECEASRGKTSRITWTKSELLKNSRKFNFDLSPKLLYSRGEMVEVLINSGICRYAEFKNVSGIYTFDASEGCLLPVPCSRADVFNSKDISMVEKRLLMKVLAMCVDYENKPEEFKEYESGNFDNFLNAHKIQGKIRKYLVDSVAMANDSTNFQDAVKNVQKFVRSIGRYGNTPFLWTLYGSGELPQCFCRCSAVFGGVYCLKRNTENIIIGSDGQAIGIVSDNQKLMARFILIEDCLNPLAIIKSGISRAILITDRSITNNDQVAIITVPSANGKDPVRILELSASTMACPPGLYVVHLITRQVTTAVEDLREVIDAVFCSGEKEALDKPNIIWSLHFNINEYDSPEGKLPSNVYSCPGPDLFLDFDDHVIKARNIFQSMYPGEDFLPKVPDPEDVVLEDSSEDIVQENP
;
A
#
# COMPACT_ATOMS: atom_id res chain seq x y z
N MET A 1 19.57 14.20 24.30
CA MET A 1 21.02 14.10 24.09
C MET A 1 21.23 14.33 22.61
N GLY A 2 21.82 15.47 22.25
CA GLY A 2 22.01 15.87 20.85
C GLY A 2 23.29 15.25 20.33
N GLU A 3 23.16 14.20 19.53
CA GLU A 3 24.21 13.85 18.58
C GLU A 3 24.16 14.88 17.46
N ASP A 4 25.31 15.42 17.06
CA ASP A 4 25.39 16.39 15.97
C ASP A 4 24.99 15.70 14.66
N ILE A 5 23.88 16.19 14.06
CA ILE A 5 23.42 15.72 12.75
C ILE A 5 24.52 16.03 11.71
N PRO A 6 24.97 15.06 10.90
CA PRO A 6 26.01 15.28 9.89
C PRO A 6 25.66 16.43 8.95
N SER A 7 26.56 17.41 8.86
CA SER A 7 26.43 18.58 7.98
C SER A 7 27.84 19.10 7.64
N PRO A 8 28.21 19.22 6.34
CA PRO A 8 27.41 18.93 5.15
C PRO A 8 27.24 17.42 4.91
N CYS A 9 26.19 17.04 4.16
CA CYS A 9 25.94 15.67 3.70
C CYS A 9 25.60 15.60 2.20
N ASP A 10 25.50 14.40 1.63
CA ASP A 10 25.20 14.23 0.21
C ASP A 10 23.71 14.40 -0.11
N LEU A 11 22.84 13.87 0.76
CA LEU A 11 21.40 13.84 0.54
C LEU A 11 20.64 14.10 1.85
N ILE A 12 19.75 15.08 1.82
CA ILE A 12 18.71 15.25 2.84
C ILE A 12 17.39 14.74 2.29
N VAL A 13 16.70 13.91 3.06
CA VAL A 13 15.37 13.39 2.74
C VAL A 13 14.37 13.88 3.77
N VAL A 14 13.27 14.48 3.32
CA VAL A 14 12.20 15.04 4.15
C VAL A 14 10.90 14.28 3.90
N GLY A 15 10.50 13.47 4.88
CA GLY A 15 9.39 12.53 4.80
C GLY A 15 9.89 11.09 4.65
N THR A 16 9.30 10.16 5.40
CA THR A 16 9.67 8.73 5.40
C THR A 16 8.70 7.86 4.59
N GLY A 17 8.12 8.43 3.53
CA GLY A 17 7.29 7.70 2.59
C GLY A 17 8.05 6.61 1.83
N LEU A 18 7.33 5.89 0.96
CA LEU A 18 7.89 4.74 0.26
C LEU A 18 8.99 5.12 -0.73
N VAL A 19 8.77 6.14 -1.58
CA VAL A 19 9.76 6.54 -2.59
C VAL A 19 11.00 7.11 -1.91
N GLU A 20 10.78 7.92 -0.89
CA GLU A 20 11.79 8.56 -0.06
C GLU A 20 12.71 7.54 0.59
N SER A 21 12.13 6.51 1.23
CA SER A 21 12.88 5.45 1.89
C SER A 21 13.64 4.56 0.89
N ILE A 22 13.07 4.26 -0.28
CA ILE A 22 13.79 3.51 -1.34
C ILE A 22 15.00 4.29 -1.84
N VAL A 23 14.84 5.60 -2.12
CA VAL A 23 15.94 6.45 -2.60
C VAL A 23 17.00 6.63 -1.52
N ALA A 24 16.60 6.88 -0.27
CA ALA A 24 17.51 6.95 0.87
C ALA A 24 18.34 5.67 1.01
N SER A 25 17.67 4.51 0.92
CA SER A 25 18.33 3.22 0.95
C SER A 25 19.32 3.04 -0.20
N ALA A 26 18.96 3.44 -1.43
CA ALA A 26 19.83 3.33 -2.59
C ALA A 26 21.07 4.23 -2.45
N ALA A 27 20.89 5.47 -2.00
CA ALA A 27 21.99 6.42 -1.77
C ALA A 27 22.95 5.94 -0.67
N SER A 28 22.44 5.50 0.48
CA SER A 28 23.29 4.95 1.55
C SER A 28 24.04 3.71 1.08
N ARG A 29 23.41 2.85 0.27
CA ARG A 29 24.01 1.61 -0.22
C ARG A 29 25.26 1.83 -1.08
N ILE A 30 25.34 2.95 -1.81
CA ILE A 30 26.52 3.35 -2.58
C ILE A 30 27.45 4.29 -1.78
N GLY A 31 27.30 4.32 -0.45
CA GLY A 31 28.19 5.04 0.47
C GLY A 31 27.94 6.54 0.61
N LYS A 32 26.78 7.06 0.17
CA LYS A 32 26.44 8.49 0.37
C LYS A 32 26.01 8.76 1.80
N GLN A 33 26.36 9.94 2.30
CA GLN A 33 25.88 10.43 3.59
C GLN A 33 24.44 10.93 3.46
N VAL A 34 23.51 10.20 4.09
CA VAL A 34 22.07 10.47 4.04
C VAL A 34 21.58 10.94 5.40
N VAL A 35 20.84 12.04 5.44
CA VAL A 35 20.09 12.50 6.61
C VAL A 35 18.60 12.44 6.27
N HIS A 36 17.85 11.60 6.97
CA HIS A 36 16.44 11.31 6.72
C HIS A 36 15.58 11.81 7.87
N LEU A 37 14.80 12.85 7.60
CA LEU A 37 13.99 13.57 8.57
C LEU A 37 12.50 13.29 8.37
N ASP A 38 11.74 13.22 9.46
CA ASP A 38 10.28 13.27 9.42
C ASP A 38 9.75 14.12 10.59
N HIS A 39 8.76 14.96 10.30
CA HIS A 39 8.07 15.74 11.33
C HIS A 39 7.19 14.86 12.22
N ARG A 40 6.78 13.69 11.71
CA ARG A 40 5.94 12.73 12.43
C ARG A 40 6.76 11.89 13.40
N ASP A 41 6.07 11.26 14.34
CA ASP A 41 6.66 10.35 15.33
C ASP A 41 6.63 8.88 14.91
N PHE A 42 6.29 8.62 13.66
CA PHE A 42 6.21 7.30 13.04
C PHE A 42 6.75 7.36 11.61
N TYR A 43 7.12 6.19 11.07
CA TYR A 43 7.59 6.03 9.70
C TYR A 43 6.45 5.83 8.71
N GLY A 44 6.72 6.12 7.43
CA GLY A 44 5.85 5.75 6.31
C GLY A 44 4.96 6.88 5.82
N SER A 45 4.83 7.99 6.56
CA SER A 45 3.92 9.08 6.21
C SER A 45 2.50 8.56 5.87
N SER A 46 1.98 8.82 4.66
CA SER A 46 0.66 8.35 4.19
C SER A 46 0.61 6.86 3.83
N TRP A 47 1.75 6.16 3.93
CA TRP A 47 1.89 4.70 3.79
C TRP A 47 1.86 3.96 5.12
N ALA A 48 1.84 4.68 6.24
CA ALA A 48 1.98 4.10 7.56
C ALA A 48 0.84 3.14 7.92
N THR A 49 1.20 2.16 8.75
CA THR A 49 0.28 1.20 9.39
C THR A 49 0.18 1.52 10.87
N PHE A 50 -1.02 1.48 11.42
CA PHE A 50 -1.28 1.91 12.80
C PHE A 50 -1.98 0.86 13.65
N SER A 51 -1.63 0.83 14.93
CA SER A 51 -2.50 0.26 15.96
C SER A 51 -3.79 1.07 16.10
N PHE A 52 -4.84 0.50 16.71
CA PHE A 52 -6.14 1.18 16.83
C PHE A 52 -6.03 2.58 17.45
N ASN A 53 -5.47 2.70 18.65
CA ASN A 53 -5.33 3.96 19.36
C ASN A 53 -4.39 4.93 18.63
N SER A 54 -3.31 4.40 18.04
CA SER A 54 -2.38 5.22 17.24
C SER A 54 -3.09 5.85 16.05
N LEU A 55 -3.90 5.09 15.31
CA LEU A 55 -4.68 5.60 14.17
C LEU A 55 -5.63 6.72 14.61
N LYS A 56 -6.34 6.50 15.73
CA LYS A 56 -7.26 7.51 16.27
C LYS A 56 -6.54 8.79 16.67
N ASN A 57 -5.40 8.68 17.34
CA ASN A 57 -4.56 9.83 17.70
C ASN A 57 -4.09 10.59 16.46
N THR A 58 -3.52 9.87 15.49
CA THR A 58 -2.95 10.46 14.26
C THR A 58 -4.00 11.20 13.45
N LEU A 59 -5.24 10.73 13.41
CA LEU A 59 -6.33 11.39 12.67
C LEU A 59 -7.11 12.42 13.50
N GLY A 60 -6.67 12.69 14.74
CA GLY A 60 -7.35 13.64 15.63
C GLY A 60 -8.77 13.21 16.00
N LEU A 61 -9.02 11.89 16.08
CA LEU A 61 -10.30 11.28 16.47
C LEU A 61 -10.41 11.08 17.98
N ILE A 62 -9.40 11.49 18.75
CA ILE A 62 -9.41 11.54 20.19
C ILE A 62 -9.46 13.01 20.60
N ASP A 63 -10.47 13.38 21.39
CA ASP A 63 -10.63 14.71 21.96
C ASP A 63 -9.57 14.94 23.06
N GLU A 64 -8.32 15.19 22.66
CA GLU A 64 -7.31 15.76 23.54
C GLU A 64 -6.84 17.12 22.97
N PHE A 65 -6.69 18.07 23.89
CA PHE A 65 -6.53 19.51 23.67
C PHE A 65 -5.62 19.88 22.49
N LYS A 66 -6.18 20.62 21.52
CA LYS A 66 -5.38 21.32 20.51
C LYS A 66 -4.66 22.50 21.16
N GLU A 67 -3.36 22.37 21.40
CA GLU A 67 -2.51 23.52 21.70
C GLU A 67 -2.45 24.47 20.48
N HIS A 68 -2.59 25.76 20.76
CA HIS A 68 -2.49 26.83 19.79
C HIS A 68 -1.03 27.03 19.37
N THR A 69 -0.70 26.74 18.11
CA THR A 69 0.59 27.19 17.53
C THR A 69 0.42 28.54 16.86
N THR A 70 1.09 29.55 17.43
CA THR A 70 1.10 30.95 17.02
C THR A 70 1.81 31.12 15.67
N GLN A 71 1.18 31.83 14.71
CA GLN A 71 1.82 32.24 13.47
C GLN A 71 2.75 33.45 13.71
N SER A 72 4.02 33.33 13.35
CA SER A 72 4.94 34.46 13.19
C SER A 72 5.17 34.77 11.72
N GLN A 73 4.99 36.03 11.33
CA GLN A 73 5.38 36.56 10.01
C GLN A 73 6.89 36.84 9.98
N LYS A 74 7.62 36.51 8.89
CA LYS A 74 8.61 37.40 8.21
C LYS A 74 9.40 36.78 7.03
N GLU A 75 9.67 37.68 6.09
CA GLU A 75 10.65 37.78 4.98
C GLU A 75 10.70 36.73 3.85
N ALA A 76 10.84 37.27 2.63
CA ALA A 76 10.70 36.58 1.35
C ALA A 76 12.06 36.38 0.67
N SER A 77 12.51 35.13 0.65
CA SER A 77 13.55 34.57 -0.24
C SER A 77 13.55 33.03 -0.22
N ASP A 78 12.96 32.43 0.83
CA ASP A 78 13.01 30.98 1.07
C ASP A 78 11.72 30.27 0.59
N LEU A 79 11.85 29.02 0.13
CA LEU A 79 10.72 28.13 -0.12
C LEU A 79 10.30 27.49 1.21
N ASN A 80 9.26 28.05 1.83
CA ASN A 80 8.73 27.57 3.11
C ASN A 80 8.01 26.24 2.92
N ILE A 81 8.40 25.20 3.66
CA ILE A 81 7.79 23.86 3.60
C ILE A 81 6.40 23.89 4.26
N SER A 82 5.44 23.19 3.65
CA SER A 82 4.06 23.15 4.14
C SER A 82 3.90 22.08 5.21
N LEU A 83 4.27 22.40 6.45
CA LEU A 83 4.09 21.51 7.61
C LEU A 83 2.61 21.28 7.98
N ASN A 84 1.67 22.01 7.37
CA ASN A 84 0.22 21.88 7.59
C ASN A 84 -0.47 21.00 6.53
N SER A 85 0.26 20.11 5.86
CA SER A 85 -0.32 19.31 4.77
C SER A 85 -1.42 18.38 5.28
N LYS A 86 -2.61 18.52 4.69
CA LYS A 86 -3.76 17.65 4.95
C LYS A 86 -3.69 16.42 4.05
N ALA A 87 -2.60 15.66 4.10
CA ALA A 87 -2.46 14.46 3.28
C ALA A 87 -3.64 13.49 3.48
N VAL A 88 -4.12 13.38 4.73
CA VAL A 88 -5.37 12.70 5.10
C VAL A 88 -6.40 13.74 5.55
N CYS A 89 -7.65 13.60 5.10
CA CYS A 89 -8.74 14.52 5.44
C CYS A 89 -10.10 13.81 5.52
N ASN A 90 -11.13 14.53 5.98
CA ASN A 90 -12.51 14.05 6.06
C ASN A 90 -12.68 12.74 6.86
N ALA A 91 -11.89 12.56 7.92
CA ALA A 91 -11.95 11.37 8.77
C ALA A 91 -13.28 11.33 9.57
N ILE A 92 -14.05 10.25 9.41
CA ILE A 92 -15.33 10.04 10.07
C ILE A 92 -15.35 8.62 10.66
N GLU A 93 -15.42 8.53 11.99
CA GLU A 93 -15.54 7.29 12.75
C GLU A 93 -17.00 6.95 13.06
N LYS A 94 -17.38 5.67 12.99
CA LYS A 94 -18.67 5.16 13.47
C LYS A 94 -18.50 3.82 14.19
N TRP A 95 -19.21 3.65 15.30
CA TRP A 95 -19.32 2.42 16.07
C TRP A 95 -20.70 1.79 15.88
N PHE A 96 -20.74 0.47 15.76
CA PHE A 96 -21.97 -0.31 15.57
C PHE A 96 -22.23 -1.33 16.69
N ILE A 97 -21.41 -1.28 17.74
CA ILE A 97 -21.51 -2.11 18.95
C ILE A 97 -21.59 -1.23 20.19
N LEU A 98 -22.06 -1.80 21.30
CA LEU A 98 -22.26 -1.09 22.57
C LEU A 98 -20.95 -0.89 23.36
N ASP A 99 -20.91 0.16 24.19
CA ASP A 99 -19.72 0.59 24.94
C ASP A 99 -19.31 -0.37 26.08
N GLU A 100 -20.26 -0.99 26.81
CA GLU A 100 -20.06 -2.17 27.70
C GLU A 100 -21.38 -2.64 28.38
N CYS A 101 -21.36 -3.87 28.93
CA CYS A 101 -22.45 -4.60 29.60
C CYS A 101 -23.14 -3.81 30.72
N LYS A 102 -24.48 -3.81 30.72
CA LYS A 102 -25.22 -3.65 31.97
C LYS A 102 -24.89 -4.84 32.88
N THR A 103 -24.14 -4.62 33.94
CA THR A 103 -24.26 -5.44 35.14
C THR A 103 -25.60 -5.08 35.79
N GLU A 104 -26.69 -5.63 35.27
CA GLU A 104 -27.89 -5.76 36.09
C GLU A 104 -27.57 -6.86 37.10
N ASN A 105 -27.26 -6.44 38.32
CA ASN A 105 -27.36 -7.28 39.51
C ASN A 105 -28.80 -7.80 39.57
N ASP A 106 -29.05 -8.98 39.00
CA ASP A 106 -30.22 -9.78 39.34
C ASP A 106 -29.73 -11.06 40.01
N ASP A 107 -29.63 -10.98 41.33
CA ASP A 107 -29.73 -12.14 42.22
C ASP A 107 -31.10 -12.80 41.99
N SER A 108 -31.19 -13.67 40.99
CA SER A 108 -32.22 -14.70 40.98
C SER A 108 -31.67 -15.99 40.38
N HIS A 109 -31.34 -16.91 41.28
CA HIS A 109 -31.17 -18.31 40.97
C HIS A 109 -32.41 -18.84 40.23
N GLN A 110 -32.26 -19.23 38.97
CA GLN A 110 -33.07 -20.27 38.37
C GLN A 110 -32.23 -21.11 37.41
N GLU A 111 -31.92 -22.32 37.87
CA GLU A 111 -31.42 -23.40 37.03
C GLU A 111 -32.44 -23.71 35.93
N CYS A 112 -31.96 -23.79 34.68
CA CYS A 112 -32.64 -24.52 33.62
C CYS A 112 -31.60 -25.26 32.78
N GLU A 113 -31.75 -26.59 32.76
CA GLU A 113 -30.86 -27.55 32.15
C GLU A 113 -30.85 -27.51 30.61
N ALA A 114 -29.64 -27.72 30.09
CA ALA A 114 -29.23 -28.29 28.81
C ALA A 114 -30.27 -28.47 27.67
N SER A 115 -30.01 -27.79 26.55
CA SER A 115 -30.06 -28.44 25.22
C SER A 115 -29.25 -27.73 24.13
N ARG A 116 -28.34 -28.52 23.51
CA ARG A 116 -27.82 -28.45 22.13
C ARG A 116 -27.02 -27.21 21.69
N GLY A 117 -25.70 -27.35 21.78
CA GLY A 117 -24.71 -27.00 20.74
C GLY A 117 -24.90 -25.69 19.98
N LYS A 118 -24.57 -24.57 20.62
CA LYS A 118 -24.27 -23.31 19.93
C LYS A 118 -22.82 -22.95 20.26
N THR A 119 -21.96 -22.93 19.25
CA THR A 119 -20.67 -22.23 19.30
C THR A 119 -20.94 -20.82 19.79
N SER A 120 -20.44 -20.46 20.97
CA SER A 120 -20.55 -19.12 21.53
C SER A 120 -19.87 -18.14 20.58
N ARG A 121 -20.65 -17.35 19.82
CA ARG A 121 -20.09 -16.22 19.05
C ARG A 121 -19.44 -15.29 20.07
N ILE A 122 -18.15 -15.01 19.92
CA ILE A 122 -17.43 -14.04 20.75
C ILE A 122 -18.07 -12.68 20.46
N THR A 123 -18.78 -12.13 21.44
CA THR A 123 -19.38 -10.80 21.33
C THR A 123 -18.32 -9.77 21.74
N TRP A 124 -17.76 -9.06 20.76
CA TRP A 124 -16.79 -8.00 21.00
C TRP A 124 -17.47 -6.73 21.50
N THR A 125 -16.95 -6.15 22.57
CA THR A 125 -17.31 -4.81 23.06
C THR A 125 -16.30 -3.76 22.59
N LYS A 126 -16.70 -2.48 22.61
CA LYS A 126 -15.78 -1.37 22.28
C LYS A 126 -14.56 -1.35 23.19
N SER A 127 -14.76 -1.52 24.49
CA SER A 127 -13.69 -1.59 25.49
C SER A 127 -12.70 -2.71 25.20
N GLU A 128 -13.16 -3.91 24.82
CA GLU A 128 -12.28 -5.02 24.45
C GLU A 128 -11.45 -4.75 23.20
N LEU A 129 -12.05 -4.13 22.17
CA LEU A 129 -11.32 -3.74 20.96
C LEU A 129 -10.22 -2.73 21.27
N LEU A 130 -10.54 -1.71 22.07
CA LEU A 130 -9.57 -0.68 22.49
C LEU A 130 -8.46 -1.26 23.39
N LYS A 131 -8.80 -2.18 24.31
CA LYS A 131 -7.81 -2.92 25.12
C LYS A 131 -6.87 -3.76 24.26
N ASN A 132 -7.36 -4.28 23.14
CA ASN A 132 -6.56 -5.04 22.17
C ASN A 132 -5.96 -4.17 21.06
N SER A 133 -5.87 -2.84 21.22
CA SER A 133 -5.39 -1.89 20.20
C SER A 133 -4.12 -2.35 19.46
N ARG A 134 -3.12 -2.89 20.17
CA ARG A 134 -1.83 -3.32 19.61
C ARG A 134 -1.89 -4.55 18.71
N LYS A 135 -3.00 -5.29 18.74
CA LYS A 135 -3.24 -6.44 17.85
C LYS A 135 -3.85 -6.03 16.52
N PHE A 136 -4.19 -4.76 16.36
CA PHE A 136 -4.66 -4.22 15.10
C PHE A 136 -3.51 -3.58 14.33
N ASN A 137 -3.52 -3.76 13.02
CA ASN A 137 -2.63 -3.08 12.10
C ASN A 137 -3.47 -2.56 10.92
N PHE A 138 -3.67 -1.24 10.91
CA PHE A 138 -4.52 -0.53 9.96
C PHE A 138 -3.69 0.29 8.99
N ASP A 139 -3.67 -0.12 7.73
CA ASP A 139 -2.99 0.61 6.67
C ASP A 139 -3.80 1.83 6.23
N LEU A 140 -3.14 3.00 6.18
CA LEU A 140 -3.71 4.15 5.48
C LEU A 140 -3.87 3.86 3.99
N SER A 141 -2.83 3.34 3.35
CA SER A 141 -2.81 2.99 1.92
C SER A 141 -2.31 1.56 1.66
N PRO A 142 -3.17 0.54 1.83
CA PRO A 142 -2.84 -0.85 1.62
C PRO A 142 -2.69 -1.16 0.14
N LYS A 143 -1.67 -1.94 -0.17
CA LYS A 143 -1.39 -2.44 -1.52
C LYS A 143 -0.92 -3.88 -1.47
N LEU A 144 -1.11 -4.58 -2.58
CA LEU A 144 -0.61 -5.94 -2.77
C LEU A 144 0.72 -5.92 -3.52
N LEU A 145 1.48 -7.00 -3.44
CA LEU A 145 2.64 -7.20 -4.30
C LEU A 145 2.31 -8.22 -5.37
N TYR A 146 2.52 -7.88 -6.64
CA TYR A 146 2.61 -8.93 -7.65
C TYR A 146 3.83 -9.79 -7.37
N SER A 147 3.65 -11.11 -7.44
CA SER A 147 4.74 -12.05 -7.21
C SER A 147 5.90 -11.82 -8.18
N ARG A 148 5.64 -11.33 -9.40
CA ARG A 148 6.62 -10.84 -10.40
C ARG A 148 6.44 -9.35 -10.67
N GLY A 149 6.38 -8.53 -9.62
CA GLY A 149 6.43 -7.07 -9.70
C GLY A 149 7.83 -6.52 -9.37
N GLU A 150 8.06 -5.27 -9.76
CA GLU A 150 9.31 -4.52 -9.48
C GLU A 150 9.64 -4.49 -7.99
N MET A 151 8.63 -4.32 -7.12
CA MET A 151 8.86 -4.31 -5.66
C MET A 151 9.45 -5.64 -5.17
N VAL A 152 8.91 -6.78 -5.60
CA VAL A 152 9.41 -8.09 -5.18
C VAL A 152 10.84 -8.31 -5.68
N GLU A 153 11.12 -7.95 -6.92
CA GLU A 153 12.47 -8.05 -7.48
C GLU A 153 13.47 -7.17 -6.73
N VAL A 154 13.11 -5.92 -6.41
CA VAL A 154 13.98 -5.03 -5.62
C VAL A 154 14.21 -5.58 -4.21
N LEU A 155 13.18 -6.06 -3.52
CA LEU A 155 13.32 -6.63 -2.18
C LEU A 155 14.26 -7.84 -2.17
N ILE A 156 14.17 -8.72 -3.17
CA ILE A 156 15.04 -9.90 -3.30
C ILE A 156 16.47 -9.50 -3.63
N ASN A 157 16.67 -8.69 -4.69
CA ASN A 157 18.00 -8.37 -5.21
C ASN A 157 18.83 -7.52 -4.23
N SER A 158 18.17 -6.65 -3.47
CA SER A 158 18.81 -5.85 -2.41
C SER A 158 19.03 -6.61 -1.09
N GLY A 159 18.34 -7.74 -0.91
CA GLY A 159 18.32 -8.52 0.33
C GLY A 159 17.48 -7.89 1.45
N ILE A 160 16.66 -6.88 1.14
CA ILE A 160 15.75 -6.19 2.08
C ILE A 160 14.56 -7.08 2.44
N CYS A 161 14.22 -8.08 1.61
CA CYS A 161 13.17 -9.06 1.90
C CYS A 161 13.33 -9.77 3.25
N ARG A 162 14.54 -9.79 3.84
CA ARG A 162 14.83 -10.36 5.17
C ARG A 162 14.16 -9.61 6.33
N TYR A 163 13.67 -8.39 6.11
CA TYR A 163 13.05 -7.57 7.15
C TYR A 163 11.53 -7.73 7.24
N ALA A 164 10.90 -8.43 6.29
CA ALA A 164 9.45 -8.61 6.25
C ALA A 164 9.08 -10.05 5.90
N GLU A 165 7.92 -10.48 6.37
CA GLU A 165 7.31 -11.74 5.96
C GLU A 165 6.10 -11.48 5.07
N PHE A 166 5.81 -12.44 4.19
CA PHE A 166 4.74 -12.31 3.21
C PHE A 166 3.78 -13.50 3.27
N LYS A 167 2.52 -13.21 2.99
CA LYS A 167 1.45 -14.19 2.90
C LYS A 167 0.85 -14.17 1.49
N ASN A 168 0.52 -15.33 0.96
CA ASN A 168 -0.21 -15.43 -0.30
C ASN A 168 -1.62 -14.83 -0.15
N VAL A 169 -2.05 -14.08 -1.16
CA VAL A 169 -3.46 -13.75 -1.30
C VAL A 169 -4.19 -15.01 -1.74
N SER A 170 -5.19 -15.44 -0.98
CA SER A 170 -5.82 -16.75 -1.17
C SER A 170 -6.99 -16.74 -2.12
N GLY A 171 -7.65 -15.58 -2.29
CA GLY A 171 -8.86 -15.46 -3.09
C GLY A 171 -8.92 -14.14 -3.85
N ILE A 172 -9.38 -14.24 -5.10
CA ILE A 172 -9.67 -13.10 -5.97
C ILE A 172 -11.11 -13.24 -6.40
N TYR A 173 -11.89 -12.18 -6.24
CA TYR A 173 -13.31 -12.17 -6.53
C TYR A 173 -13.70 -10.93 -7.32
N THR A 174 -14.74 -11.06 -8.16
CA THR A 174 -15.48 -9.91 -8.69
C THR A 174 -16.90 -9.94 -8.14
N PHE A 175 -17.45 -8.79 -7.78
CA PHE A 175 -18.83 -8.68 -7.29
C PHE A 175 -19.79 -8.49 -8.46
N ASP A 176 -20.74 -9.41 -8.61
CA ASP A 176 -21.80 -9.28 -9.59
C ASP A 176 -22.98 -8.52 -8.99
N ALA A 177 -23.07 -7.21 -9.27
CA ALA A 177 -24.16 -6.38 -8.80
C ALA A 177 -25.55 -6.84 -9.31
N SER A 178 -25.62 -7.54 -10.45
CA SER A 178 -26.89 -8.02 -11.00
C SER A 178 -27.44 -9.25 -10.28
N GLU A 179 -26.54 -10.12 -9.79
CA GLU A 179 -26.89 -11.31 -9.03
C GLU A 179 -26.76 -11.10 -7.51
N GLY A 180 -26.16 -9.98 -7.09
CA GLY A 180 -25.87 -9.68 -5.69
C GLY A 180 -24.88 -10.65 -5.03
N CYS A 181 -23.98 -11.25 -5.82
CA CYS A 181 -23.13 -12.36 -5.37
C CYS A 181 -21.65 -12.15 -5.72
N LEU A 182 -20.77 -12.87 -5.02
CA LEU A 182 -19.33 -12.88 -5.30
C LEU A 182 -19.01 -14.00 -6.28
N LEU A 183 -18.26 -13.66 -7.33
CA LEU A 183 -17.78 -14.62 -8.31
C LEU A 183 -16.28 -14.87 -8.09
N PRO A 184 -15.87 -16.09 -7.70
CA PRO A 184 -14.45 -16.42 -7.57
C PRO A 184 -13.78 -16.44 -8.94
N VAL A 185 -12.61 -15.79 -9.04
CA VAL A 185 -11.85 -15.66 -10.28
C VAL A 185 -10.91 -16.87 -10.41
N PRO A 186 -11.06 -17.69 -11.47
CA PRO A 186 -10.16 -18.83 -11.69
C PRO A 186 -8.72 -18.36 -11.92
N CYS A 187 -7.79 -18.83 -11.10
CA CYS A 187 -6.38 -18.42 -11.17
C CYS A 187 -5.44 -19.53 -11.68
N SER A 188 -5.97 -20.68 -12.07
CA SER A 188 -5.18 -21.75 -12.67
C SER A 188 -5.93 -22.44 -13.80
N ARG A 189 -5.21 -23.18 -14.65
CA ARG A 189 -5.84 -24.04 -15.67
C ARG A 189 -6.81 -25.05 -15.04
N ALA A 190 -6.46 -25.55 -13.85
CA ALA A 190 -7.32 -26.47 -13.10
C ALA A 190 -8.61 -25.79 -12.63
N ASP A 191 -8.54 -24.55 -12.13
CA ASP A 191 -9.72 -23.78 -11.71
C ASP A 191 -10.64 -23.49 -12.89
N VAL A 192 -10.07 -23.08 -14.03
CA VAL A 192 -10.83 -22.86 -15.27
C VAL A 192 -11.50 -24.15 -15.71
N PHE A 193 -10.79 -25.28 -15.66
CA PHE A 193 -11.34 -26.58 -16.04
C PHE A 193 -12.47 -27.03 -15.11
N ASN A 194 -12.32 -26.84 -13.80
CA ASN A 194 -13.28 -27.26 -12.78
C ASN A 194 -14.51 -26.34 -12.65
N SER A 195 -14.44 -25.11 -13.19
CA SER A 195 -15.57 -24.17 -13.15
C SER A 195 -16.80 -24.75 -13.87
N LYS A 196 -17.94 -24.75 -13.18
CA LYS A 196 -19.25 -25.17 -13.71
C LYS A 196 -20.00 -24.02 -14.39
N ASP A 197 -19.60 -22.78 -14.09
CA ASP A 197 -20.22 -21.55 -14.57
C ASP A 197 -19.80 -21.15 -15.99
N ILE A 198 -18.86 -21.89 -16.58
CA ILE A 198 -18.25 -21.58 -17.87
C ILE A 198 -18.34 -22.82 -18.77
N SER A 199 -18.83 -22.66 -20.01
CA SER A 199 -18.90 -23.74 -21.00
C SER A 199 -17.51 -24.12 -21.54
N MET A 200 -17.40 -25.31 -22.15
CA MET A 200 -16.11 -25.76 -22.74
C MET A 200 -15.60 -24.84 -23.86
N VAL A 201 -16.52 -24.25 -24.64
CA VAL A 201 -16.16 -23.31 -25.72
C VAL A 201 -15.59 -22.04 -25.13
N GLU A 202 -16.26 -21.48 -24.13
CA GLU A 202 -15.83 -20.31 -23.38
C GLU A 202 -14.46 -20.49 -22.72
N LYS A 203 -14.21 -21.65 -22.09
CA LYS A 203 -12.88 -22.00 -21.54
C LYS A 203 -11.79 -21.97 -22.61
N ARG A 204 -12.07 -22.51 -23.81
CA ARG A 204 -11.10 -22.51 -24.92
C ARG A 204 -10.82 -21.09 -25.43
N LEU A 205 -11.84 -20.24 -25.52
CA LEU A 205 -11.68 -18.84 -25.92
C LEU A 205 -10.85 -18.06 -24.89
N LEU A 206 -11.14 -18.22 -23.60
CA LEU A 206 -10.36 -17.62 -22.51
C LEU A 206 -8.88 -18.00 -22.60
N MET A 207 -8.58 -19.30 -22.68
CA MET A 207 -7.19 -19.77 -22.75
C MET A 207 -6.48 -19.24 -24.01
N LYS A 208 -7.19 -19.11 -25.14
CA LYS A 208 -6.63 -18.51 -26.36
C LYS A 208 -6.28 -17.04 -26.14
N VAL A 209 -7.21 -16.25 -25.59
CA VAL A 209 -6.99 -14.81 -25.34
C VAL A 209 -5.84 -14.58 -24.36
N LEU A 210 -5.79 -15.31 -23.25
CA LEU A 210 -4.69 -15.20 -22.29
C LEU A 210 -3.34 -15.53 -22.94
N ALA A 211 -3.27 -16.59 -23.75
CA ALA A 211 -2.04 -16.97 -24.45
C ALA A 211 -1.61 -15.88 -25.45
N MET A 212 -2.56 -15.31 -26.19
CA MET A 212 -2.29 -14.19 -27.11
C MET A 212 -1.72 -12.99 -26.36
N CYS A 213 -2.35 -12.55 -25.26
CA CYS A 213 -1.85 -11.42 -24.48
C CYS A 213 -0.45 -11.69 -23.91
N VAL A 214 -0.19 -12.90 -23.39
CA VAL A 214 1.15 -13.28 -22.88
C VAL A 214 2.23 -13.20 -23.96
N ASP A 215 1.90 -13.56 -25.20
CA ASP A 215 2.80 -13.61 -26.36
C ASP A 215 2.81 -12.31 -27.18
N TYR A 216 2.16 -11.24 -26.70
CA TYR A 216 2.02 -9.95 -27.39
C TYR A 216 3.36 -9.39 -27.90
N GLU A 217 4.42 -9.47 -27.08
CA GLU A 217 5.75 -8.96 -27.40
C GLU A 217 6.39 -9.67 -28.61
N ASN A 218 6.08 -10.95 -28.83
CA ASN A 218 6.64 -11.74 -29.92
C ASN A 218 5.83 -11.62 -31.22
N LYS A 219 4.55 -11.21 -31.12
CA LYS A 219 3.61 -11.11 -32.25
C LYS A 219 2.76 -9.84 -32.22
N PRO A 220 3.37 -8.65 -32.18
CA PRO A 220 2.62 -7.38 -32.11
C PRO A 220 1.72 -7.16 -33.34
N GLU A 221 2.05 -7.76 -34.48
CA GLU A 221 1.25 -7.70 -35.70
C GLU A 221 -0.17 -8.25 -35.57
N GLU A 222 -0.39 -9.23 -34.68
CA GLU A 222 -1.72 -9.78 -34.40
C GLU A 222 -2.64 -8.77 -33.70
N PHE A 223 -2.09 -7.66 -33.20
CA PHE A 223 -2.79 -6.69 -32.38
C PHE A 223 -2.99 -5.32 -33.03
N LYS A 224 -2.39 -5.07 -34.20
CA LYS A 224 -2.40 -3.76 -34.88
C LYS A 224 -3.81 -3.20 -35.10
N GLU A 225 -4.80 -4.06 -35.33
CA GLU A 225 -6.19 -3.64 -35.53
C GLU A 225 -6.90 -3.17 -34.25
N TYR A 226 -6.33 -3.46 -33.07
CA TYR A 226 -6.89 -3.13 -31.76
C TYR A 226 -6.17 -1.98 -31.06
N GLU A 227 -4.97 -1.60 -31.50
CA GLU A 227 -4.13 -0.59 -30.82
C GLU A 227 -4.81 0.78 -30.69
N SER A 228 -5.67 1.14 -31.65
CA SER A 228 -6.44 2.39 -31.63
C SER A 228 -7.75 2.29 -30.83
N GLY A 229 -8.12 1.09 -30.38
CA GLY A 229 -9.34 0.81 -29.63
C GLY A 229 -9.11 0.66 -28.12
N ASN A 230 -10.15 0.20 -27.44
CA ASN A 230 -10.07 -0.20 -26.03
C ASN A 230 -10.03 -1.72 -25.90
N PHE A 231 -9.71 -2.22 -24.70
CA PHE A 231 -9.66 -3.65 -24.41
C PHE A 231 -10.99 -4.36 -24.71
N ASP A 232 -12.09 -3.65 -24.52
CA ASP A 232 -13.44 -4.13 -24.76
C ASP A 232 -13.71 -4.50 -26.23
N ASN A 233 -13.17 -3.73 -27.18
CA ASN A 233 -13.24 -4.04 -28.62
C ASN A 233 -12.50 -5.33 -28.95
N PHE A 234 -11.31 -5.53 -28.37
CA PHE A 234 -10.52 -6.74 -28.53
C PHE A 234 -11.25 -7.98 -27.98
N LEU A 235 -11.85 -7.87 -26.79
CA LEU A 235 -12.64 -8.95 -26.20
C LEU A 235 -13.87 -9.31 -27.06
N ASN A 236 -14.54 -8.30 -27.63
CA ASN A 236 -15.67 -8.50 -28.55
C ASN A 236 -15.27 -9.24 -29.83
N ALA A 237 -14.15 -8.85 -30.45
CA ALA A 237 -13.64 -9.52 -31.65
C ALA A 237 -13.30 -11.01 -31.39
N HIS A 238 -12.86 -11.32 -30.17
CA HIS A 238 -12.56 -12.69 -29.73
C HIS A 238 -13.77 -13.43 -29.14
N LYS A 239 -14.97 -12.84 -29.21
CA LYS A 239 -16.23 -13.41 -28.71
C LYS A 239 -16.20 -13.74 -27.22
N ILE A 240 -15.48 -12.94 -26.42
CA ILE A 240 -15.46 -13.05 -24.97
C ILE A 240 -16.65 -12.28 -24.38
N GLN A 241 -17.55 -13.01 -23.72
CA GLN A 241 -18.81 -12.49 -23.19
C GLN A 241 -19.07 -13.04 -21.77
N GLY A 242 -20.17 -12.60 -21.15
CA GLY A 242 -20.66 -13.15 -19.89
C GLY A 242 -19.67 -13.05 -18.72
N LYS A 243 -19.63 -14.09 -17.89
CA LYS A 243 -18.79 -14.14 -16.67
C LYS A 243 -17.29 -14.06 -16.99
N ILE A 244 -16.82 -14.66 -18.08
CA ILE A 244 -15.40 -14.57 -18.48
C ILE A 244 -14.99 -13.12 -18.72
N ARG A 245 -15.84 -12.36 -19.41
CA ARG A 245 -15.55 -10.95 -19.68
C ARG A 245 -15.36 -10.19 -18.36
N LYS A 246 -16.25 -10.39 -17.38
CA LYS A 246 -16.14 -9.80 -16.04
C LYS A 246 -14.81 -10.17 -15.38
N TYR A 247 -14.41 -11.45 -15.39
CA TYR A 247 -13.12 -11.86 -14.83
C TYR A 247 -11.93 -11.15 -15.49
N LEU A 248 -11.92 -11.08 -16.83
CA LEU A 248 -10.83 -10.46 -17.56
C LEU A 248 -10.75 -8.96 -17.32
N VAL A 249 -11.88 -8.25 -17.38
CA VAL A 249 -11.91 -6.79 -17.23
C VAL A 249 -11.69 -6.39 -15.78
N ASP A 250 -12.45 -6.97 -14.85
CA ASP A 250 -12.52 -6.48 -13.47
C ASP A 250 -11.35 -6.95 -12.59
N SER A 251 -10.82 -8.15 -12.85
CA SER A 251 -9.87 -8.80 -11.94
C SER A 251 -8.51 -9.12 -12.54
N VAL A 252 -8.44 -9.45 -13.84
CA VAL A 252 -7.16 -9.79 -14.50
C VAL A 252 -6.50 -8.56 -15.08
N ALA A 253 -7.20 -7.84 -15.96
CA ALA A 253 -6.72 -6.59 -16.55
C ALA A 253 -6.91 -5.40 -15.60
N MET A 254 -7.91 -5.49 -14.69
CA MET A 254 -8.35 -4.39 -13.82
C MET A 254 -8.55 -3.09 -14.60
N ALA A 255 -9.22 -3.21 -15.74
CA ALA A 255 -9.42 -2.14 -16.69
C ALA A 255 -10.73 -1.40 -16.41
N ASN A 256 -10.71 -0.09 -16.68
CA ASN A 256 -11.87 0.79 -16.68
C ASN A 256 -11.98 1.52 -18.04
N ASP A 257 -12.97 2.41 -18.18
CA ASP A 257 -13.21 3.16 -19.42
C ASP A 257 -12.01 4.03 -19.87
N SER A 258 -11.13 4.38 -18.93
CA SER A 258 -9.91 5.17 -19.21
C SER A 258 -8.69 4.32 -19.55
N THR A 259 -8.76 3.00 -19.39
CA THR A 259 -7.64 2.09 -19.64
C THR A 259 -7.47 1.85 -21.13
N ASN A 260 -6.33 2.26 -21.69
CA ASN A 260 -6.03 1.99 -23.09
C ASN A 260 -5.72 0.50 -23.33
N PHE A 261 -5.74 0.09 -24.60
CA PHE A 261 -5.54 -1.30 -24.99
C PHE A 261 -4.18 -1.88 -24.53
N GLN A 262 -3.09 -1.12 -24.70
CA GLN A 262 -1.75 -1.58 -24.37
C GLN A 262 -1.57 -1.82 -22.88
N ASP A 263 -2.09 -0.93 -22.04
CA ASP A 263 -2.02 -1.05 -20.60
C ASP A 263 -2.86 -2.23 -20.10
N ALA A 264 -4.04 -2.45 -20.69
CA ALA A 264 -4.84 -3.64 -20.38
C ALA A 264 -4.10 -4.95 -20.71
N VAL A 265 -3.45 -5.02 -21.88
CA VAL A 265 -2.64 -6.20 -22.26
C VAL A 265 -1.47 -6.40 -21.30
N LYS A 266 -0.73 -5.33 -20.94
CA LYS A 266 0.37 -5.39 -19.96
C LYS A 266 -0.12 -5.87 -18.59
N ASN A 267 -1.29 -5.42 -18.14
CA ASN A 267 -1.88 -5.88 -16.89
C ASN A 267 -2.21 -7.37 -16.95
N VAL A 268 -2.82 -7.85 -18.04
CA VAL A 268 -3.07 -9.29 -18.25
C VAL A 268 -1.76 -10.08 -18.26
N GLN A 269 -0.73 -9.61 -18.96
CA GLN A 269 0.58 -10.26 -18.99
C GLN A 269 1.17 -10.37 -17.59
N LYS A 270 1.19 -9.28 -16.83
CA LYS A 270 1.74 -9.23 -15.47
C LYS A 270 0.97 -10.15 -14.52
N PHE A 271 -0.35 -10.14 -14.59
CA PHE A 271 -1.22 -11.03 -13.82
C PHE A 271 -0.90 -12.50 -14.12
N VAL A 272 -0.93 -12.90 -15.39
CA VAL A 272 -0.71 -14.30 -15.79
C VAL A 272 0.71 -14.75 -15.49
N ARG A 273 1.73 -13.92 -15.75
CA ARG A 273 3.14 -14.23 -15.46
C ARG A 273 3.38 -14.40 -13.95
N SER A 274 2.62 -13.71 -13.10
CA SER A 274 2.74 -13.76 -11.64
C SER A 274 2.05 -14.96 -10.99
N ILE A 275 1.10 -15.60 -11.64
CA ILE A 275 0.43 -16.80 -11.12
C ILE A 275 1.46 -17.93 -10.91
N GLY A 276 1.35 -18.64 -9.79
CA GLY A 276 2.12 -19.87 -9.56
C GLY A 276 3.55 -19.68 -9.06
N ARG A 277 4.04 -18.44 -8.87
CA ARG A 277 5.41 -18.20 -8.35
C ARG A 277 5.55 -18.63 -6.88
N TYR A 278 4.61 -18.21 -6.03
CA TYR A 278 4.59 -18.52 -4.59
C TYR A 278 3.28 -19.17 -4.12
N GLY A 279 2.23 -19.10 -4.94
CA GLY A 279 0.91 -19.63 -4.65
C GLY A 279 0.02 -19.62 -5.88
N ASN A 280 -1.25 -20.01 -5.72
CA ASN A 280 -2.19 -20.13 -6.83
C ASN A 280 -2.62 -18.78 -7.44
N THR A 281 -2.53 -17.69 -6.68
CA THR A 281 -2.86 -16.33 -7.14
C THR A 281 -1.57 -15.55 -7.45
N PRO A 282 -1.65 -14.43 -8.18
CA PRO A 282 -0.48 -13.62 -8.50
C PRO A 282 0.01 -12.71 -7.37
N PHE A 283 -0.66 -12.68 -6.20
CA PHE A 283 -0.44 -11.63 -5.21
C PHE A 283 0.12 -12.13 -3.87
N LEU A 284 0.91 -11.27 -3.26
CA LEU A 284 1.38 -11.37 -1.88
C LEU A 284 0.86 -10.18 -1.06
N TRP A 285 0.76 -10.40 0.25
CA TRP A 285 0.47 -9.41 1.27
C TRP A 285 1.60 -9.39 2.29
N THR A 286 2.00 -8.20 2.74
CA THR A 286 3.02 -8.03 3.79
C THR A 286 2.39 -8.27 5.16
N LEU A 287 2.92 -9.20 5.96
CA LEU A 287 2.46 -9.39 7.34
C LEU A 287 2.63 -8.09 8.14
N TYR A 288 1.71 -7.83 9.07
CA TYR A 288 1.62 -6.58 9.83
C TYR A 288 1.26 -5.33 9.02
N GLY A 289 1.03 -5.44 7.71
CA GLY A 289 0.57 -4.34 6.86
C GLY A 289 1.64 -3.86 5.89
N SER A 290 1.20 -3.14 4.85
CA SER A 290 2.09 -2.63 3.82
C SER A 290 3.00 -1.49 4.28
N GLY A 291 2.67 -0.82 5.40
CA GLY A 291 3.51 0.20 6.03
C GLY A 291 4.82 -0.32 6.62
N GLU A 292 5.01 -1.64 6.67
CA GLU A 292 6.31 -2.25 6.97
C GLU A 292 7.34 -2.02 5.85
N LEU A 293 6.90 -1.86 4.59
CA LEU A 293 7.83 -1.72 3.46
C LEU A 293 8.69 -0.45 3.52
N PRO A 294 8.14 0.76 3.75
CA PRO A 294 8.98 1.95 3.97
C PRO A 294 9.99 1.76 5.10
N GLN A 295 9.59 1.11 6.21
CA GLN A 295 10.47 0.83 7.34
C GLN A 295 11.60 -0.13 6.97
N CYS A 296 11.34 -1.15 6.15
CA CYS A 296 12.37 -2.06 5.65
C CYS A 296 13.46 -1.31 4.86
N PHE A 297 13.05 -0.37 4.00
CA PHE A 297 14.00 0.48 3.26
C PHE A 297 14.71 1.48 4.18
N CYS A 298 14.02 2.10 5.14
CA CYS A 298 14.65 2.97 6.13
C CYS A 298 15.71 2.24 6.95
N ARG A 299 15.41 1.01 7.40
CA ARG A 299 16.37 0.14 8.08
C ARG A 299 17.58 -0.15 7.20
N CYS A 300 17.36 -0.45 5.91
CA CYS A 300 18.45 -0.66 4.98
C CYS A 300 19.35 0.58 4.88
N SER A 301 18.79 1.79 4.72
CA SER A 301 19.59 3.03 4.74
C SER A 301 20.38 3.19 6.03
N ALA A 302 19.76 2.97 7.19
CA ALA A 302 20.41 3.09 8.50
C ALA A 302 21.60 2.13 8.68
N VAL A 303 21.47 0.89 8.22
CA VAL A 303 22.56 -0.11 8.25
C VAL A 303 23.78 0.37 7.45
N PHE A 304 23.56 1.17 6.40
CA PHE A 304 24.61 1.74 5.56
C PHE A 304 24.96 3.19 5.92
N GLY A 305 24.69 3.61 7.17
CA GLY A 305 25.13 4.88 7.72
C GLY A 305 24.16 6.05 7.53
N GLY A 306 22.94 5.81 7.05
CA GLY A 306 21.87 6.82 7.03
C GLY A 306 21.48 7.25 8.45
N VAL A 307 21.41 8.57 8.69
CA VAL A 307 20.98 9.15 9.97
C VAL A 307 19.50 9.46 9.93
N TYR A 308 18.75 9.02 10.94
CA TYR A 308 17.30 9.14 11.02
C TYR A 308 16.86 10.06 12.17
N CYS A 309 15.94 10.98 11.88
CA CYS A 309 15.35 11.86 12.90
C CYS A 309 13.83 11.98 12.69
N LEU A 310 13.06 11.29 13.53
CA LEU A 310 11.62 11.52 13.66
C LEU A 310 11.35 12.70 14.61
N LYS A 311 10.12 13.23 14.60
CA LYS A 311 9.70 14.42 15.37
C LYS A 311 10.57 15.65 15.10
N ARG A 312 11.09 15.78 13.88
CA ARG A 312 11.98 16.86 13.49
C ARG A 312 11.38 17.63 12.33
N ASN A 313 11.09 18.91 12.56
CA ASN A 313 10.45 19.74 11.55
C ASN A 313 11.48 20.25 10.55
N THR A 314 11.06 20.38 9.30
CA THR A 314 11.81 21.11 8.28
C THR A 314 11.02 22.36 7.94
N GLU A 315 11.63 23.52 8.15
CA GLU A 315 10.98 24.82 8.02
C GLU A 315 11.07 25.29 6.56
N ASN A 316 12.29 25.44 6.02
CA ASN A 316 12.50 25.99 4.69
C ASN A 316 13.66 25.32 3.95
N ILE A 317 13.64 25.39 2.62
CA ILE A 317 14.78 25.06 1.75
C ILE A 317 15.63 26.32 1.54
N ILE A 318 16.93 26.21 1.81
CA ILE A 318 17.90 27.30 1.63
C ILE A 318 18.34 27.31 0.17
N ILE A 319 18.09 28.43 -0.53
CA ILE A 319 18.48 28.63 -1.93
C ILE A 319 19.76 29.47 -2.00
N GLY A 320 20.75 28.96 -2.73
CA GLY A 320 22.01 29.65 -3.02
C GLY A 320 21.85 30.76 -4.05
N SER A 321 22.89 31.58 -4.21
CA SER A 321 22.89 32.70 -5.18
C SER A 321 22.80 32.25 -6.65
N ASP A 322 23.11 30.99 -6.94
CA ASP A 322 23.01 30.35 -8.25
C ASP A 322 21.62 29.75 -8.52
N GLY A 323 20.68 29.88 -7.58
CA GLY A 323 19.34 29.32 -7.66
C GLY A 323 19.25 27.83 -7.32
N GLN A 324 20.35 27.17 -6.96
CA GLN A 324 20.34 25.79 -6.48
C GLN A 324 20.05 25.73 -4.97
N ALA A 325 19.46 24.63 -4.50
CA ALA A 325 19.34 24.41 -3.07
C ALA A 325 20.71 24.06 -2.47
N ILE A 326 21.03 24.60 -1.30
CA ILE A 326 22.30 24.33 -0.60
C ILE A 326 22.10 23.65 0.76
N GLY A 327 20.85 23.50 1.19
CA GLY A 327 20.49 22.90 2.46
C GLY A 327 19.06 23.20 2.88
N ILE A 328 18.74 22.90 4.13
CA ILE A 328 17.46 23.17 4.77
C ILE A 328 17.66 23.85 6.13
N VAL A 329 16.60 24.49 6.62
CA VAL A 329 16.48 24.86 8.03
C VAL A 329 15.55 23.85 8.71
N SER A 330 16.02 23.24 9.80
CA SER A 330 15.28 22.22 10.55
C SER A 330 15.49 22.44 12.05
N ASP A 331 14.39 22.62 12.79
CA ASP A 331 14.37 23.05 14.20
C ASP A 331 15.36 24.21 14.49
N ASN A 332 15.30 25.27 13.68
CA ASN A 332 16.22 26.43 13.71
C ASN A 332 17.71 26.13 13.44
N GLN A 333 18.07 24.91 13.01
CA GLN A 333 19.43 24.53 12.63
C GLN A 333 19.57 24.45 11.12
N LYS A 334 20.65 25.02 10.56
CA LYS A 334 20.99 24.89 9.14
C LYS A 334 21.71 23.56 8.90
N LEU A 335 21.15 22.74 8.01
CA LEU A 335 21.75 21.49 7.56
C LEU A 335 22.07 21.61 6.06
N MET A 336 23.34 21.45 5.71
CA MET A 336 23.82 21.66 4.34
C MET A 336 23.81 20.34 3.57
N ALA A 337 23.37 20.35 2.31
CA ALA A 337 23.33 19.17 1.48
C ALA A 337 23.44 19.47 -0.01
N ARG A 338 23.94 18.50 -0.78
CA ARG A 338 24.01 18.59 -2.24
C ARG A 338 22.65 18.36 -2.90
N PHE A 339 21.90 17.35 -2.44
CA PHE A 339 20.58 17.02 -2.94
C PHE A 339 19.55 17.06 -1.81
N ILE A 340 18.32 17.43 -2.16
CA ILE A 340 17.18 17.42 -1.24
C ILE A 340 16.04 16.64 -1.89
N LEU A 341 15.50 15.68 -1.15
CA LEU A 341 14.31 14.92 -1.53
C LEU A 341 13.18 15.29 -0.57
N ILE A 342 12.00 15.63 -1.08
CA ILE A 342 10.86 16.04 -0.27
C ILE A 342 9.59 15.29 -0.67
N GLU A 343 8.79 14.85 0.30
CA GLU A 343 7.45 14.32 0.04
C GLU A 343 6.54 15.41 -0.57
N ASP A 344 5.75 15.06 -1.59
CA ASP A 344 4.87 16.01 -2.29
C ASP A 344 3.91 16.74 -1.36
N CYS A 345 3.41 16.09 -0.31
CA CYS A 345 2.50 16.77 0.62
C CYS A 345 3.22 17.87 1.42
N LEU A 346 4.53 17.76 1.63
CA LEU A 346 5.35 18.78 2.30
C LEU A 346 5.87 19.84 1.31
N ASN A 347 5.86 19.54 0.01
CA ASN A 347 6.24 20.49 -1.03
C ASN A 347 5.23 21.65 -1.09
N PRO A 348 5.65 22.90 -0.81
CA PRO A 348 4.75 24.06 -0.81
C PRO A 348 4.23 24.45 -2.19
N LEU A 349 4.87 23.97 -3.25
CA LEU A 349 4.45 24.21 -4.63
C LEU A 349 3.49 23.15 -5.15
N ALA A 350 3.32 22.04 -4.42
CA ALA A 350 2.45 20.96 -4.84
C ALA A 350 0.98 21.37 -4.81
N ILE A 351 0.23 20.92 -5.81
CA ILE A 351 -1.21 21.11 -5.91
C ILE A 351 -1.92 19.78 -5.71
N ILE A 352 -3.11 19.82 -5.10
CA ILE A 352 -3.95 18.62 -5.00
C ILE A 352 -4.53 18.37 -6.39
N LYS A 353 -4.16 17.25 -7.00
CA LYS A 353 -4.60 16.82 -8.33
C LYS A 353 -5.90 16.04 -8.26
N SER A 354 -5.98 15.14 -7.28
CA SER A 354 -7.10 14.23 -7.08
C SER A 354 -7.08 13.70 -5.65
N GLY A 355 -7.96 12.76 -5.34
CA GLY A 355 -7.92 12.06 -4.06
C GLY A 355 -8.40 10.63 -4.16
N ILE A 356 -8.23 9.93 -3.05
CA ILE A 356 -8.57 8.52 -2.87
C ILE A 356 -9.59 8.44 -1.73
N SER A 357 -10.73 7.83 -2.01
CA SER A 357 -11.74 7.53 -0.99
C SER A 357 -11.41 6.19 -0.33
N ARG A 358 -11.26 6.23 1.01
CA ARG A 358 -10.86 5.09 1.84
C ARG A 358 -11.88 4.79 2.91
N ALA A 359 -12.11 3.51 3.16
CA ALA A 359 -12.70 3.04 4.41
C ALA A 359 -11.91 1.88 5.01
N ILE A 360 -11.90 1.83 6.34
CA ILE A 360 -11.39 0.71 7.14
C ILE A 360 -12.55 0.23 8.00
N LEU A 361 -12.90 -1.04 7.85
CA LEU A 361 -13.97 -1.68 8.59
C LEU A 361 -13.38 -2.79 9.47
N ILE A 362 -13.96 -2.99 10.65
CA ILE A 362 -13.83 -4.23 11.41
C ILE A 362 -15.13 -5.01 11.23
N THR A 363 -15.04 -6.29 10.84
CA THR A 363 -16.21 -7.16 10.69
C THR A 363 -16.11 -8.42 11.55
N ASP A 364 -17.27 -9.00 11.87
CA ASP A 364 -17.42 -10.19 12.73
C ASP A 364 -17.26 -11.53 12.00
N ARG A 365 -17.20 -11.51 10.66
CA ARG A 365 -16.99 -12.67 9.79
C ARG A 365 -16.40 -12.26 8.45
N SER A 366 -15.89 -13.24 7.71
CA SER A 366 -15.38 -13.07 6.36
C SER A 366 -16.52 -12.86 5.35
N ILE A 367 -16.29 -11.98 4.39
CA ILE A 367 -17.07 -11.75 3.17
C ILE A 367 -17.04 -12.98 2.28
N THR A 368 -15.88 -13.65 2.22
CA THR A 368 -15.62 -14.76 1.28
C THR A 368 -15.77 -16.14 1.91
N ASN A 369 -16.07 -16.19 3.22
CA ASN A 369 -16.04 -17.42 4.04
C ASN A 369 -14.68 -18.13 4.02
N ASN A 370 -13.59 -17.40 3.71
CA ASN A 370 -12.23 -17.91 3.72
C ASN A 370 -11.40 -17.12 4.75
N ASP A 371 -10.83 -17.81 5.73
CA ASP A 371 -10.12 -17.21 6.85
C ASP A 371 -8.66 -16.82 6.49
N GLN A 372 -8.48 -16.10 5.38
CA GLN A 372 -7.17 -15.77 4.80
C GLN A 372 -7.18 -14.33 4.25
N VAL A 373 -6.42 -14.04 3.20
CA VAL A 373 -6.43 -12.73 2.50
C VAL A 373 -7.24 -12.86 1.23
N ALA A 374 -8.13 -11.91 0.98
CA ALA A 374 -8.92 -11.86 -0.24
C ALA A 374 -8.99 -10.44 -0.81
N ILE A 375 -8.97 -10.36 -2.14
CA ILE A 375 -9.27 -9.12 -2.87
C ILE A 375 -10.56 -9.30 -3.66
N ILE A 376 -11.44 -8.32 -3.55
CA ILE A 376 -12.71 -8.27 -4.27
C ILE A 376 -12.76 -6.97 -5.06
N THR A 377 -13.01 -7.06 -6.36
CA THR A 377 -13.32 -5.89 -7.19
C THR A 377 -14.82 -5.74 -7.28
N VAL A 378 -15.32 -4.54 -6.98
CA VAL A 378 -16.71 -4.15 -7.21
C VAL A 378 -16.74 -3.17 -8.37
N PRO A 379 -17.14 -3.61 -9.57
CA PRO A 379 -17.24 -2.72 -10.73
C PRO A 379 -18.21 -1.58 -10.45
N SER A 380 -17.88 -0.38 -10.90
CA SER A 380 -18.80 0.76 -10.81
C SER A 380 -19.45 1.04 -12.16
N ALA A 381 -20.70 1.49 -12.13
CA ALA A 381 -21.39 2.00 -13.31
C ALA A 381 -20.96 3.44 -13.64
N ASN A 382 -21.26 3.87 -14.88
CA ASN A 382 -21.20 5.26 -15.33
C ASN A 382 -19.81 5.92 -15.28
N GLY A 383 -18.75 5.20 -15.65
CA GLY A 383 -17.40 5.76 -15.79
C GLY A 383 -16.70 6.13 -14.48
N LYS A 384 -17.22 5.69 -13.34
CA LYS A 384 -16.52 5.77 -12.05
C LYS A 384 -15.50 4.64 -11.92
N ASP A 385 -14.42 4.88 -11.18
CA ASP A 385 -13.46 3.84 -10.84
C ASP A 385 -14.10 2.73 -9.97
N PRO A 386 -13.69 1.46 -10.17
CA PRO A 386 -14.17 0.35 -9.36
C PRO A 386 -13.75 0.52 -7.89
N VAL A 387 -14.58 0.00 -6.98
CA VAL A 387 -14.20 -0.09 -5.56
C VAL A 387 -13.47 -1.41 -5.35
N ARG A 388 -12.24 -1.33 -4.83
CA ARG A 388 -11.49 -2.51 -4.40
C ARG A 388 -11.67 -2.72 -2.91
N ILE A 389 -11.95 -3.96 -2.54
CA ILE A 389 -12.07 -4.41 -1.15
C ILE A 389 -10.93 -5.39 -0.88
N LEU A 390 -10.14 -5.11 0.15
CA LEU A 390 -9.10 -6.01 0.65
C LEU A 390 -9.52 -6.50 2.04
N GLU A 391 -9.80 -7.79 2.14
CA GLU A 391 -10.15 -8.47 3.40
C GLU A 391 -8.93 -9.14 4.00
N LEU A 392 -8.67 -8.85 5.28
CA LEU A 392 -7.55 -9.34 6.06
C LEU A 392 -8.05 -10.04 7.32
N SER A 393 -7.77 -11.34 7.44
CA SER A 393 -8.00 -12.13 8.65
C SER A 393 -6.89 -11.93 9.70
N ALA A 394 -7.10 -12.48 10.90
CA ALA A 394 -6.07 -12.51 11.95
C ALA A 394 -4.73 -13.14 11.51
N SER A 395 -4.76 -14.02 10.50
CA SER A 395 -3.56 -14.68 9.97
C SER A 395 -2.57 -13.75 9.24
N THR A 396 -2.95 -12.49 9.01
CA THR A 396 -2.06 -11.44 8.48
C THR A 396 -1.48 -10.54 9.56
N MET A 397 -1.83 -10.80 10.83
CA MET A 397 -1.58 -9.92 11.97
C MET A 397 -2.33 -8.58 11.90
N ALA A 398 -3.36 -8.45 11.05
CA ALA A 398 -4.15 -7.22 10.96
C ALA A 398 -5.14 -7.02 12.13
N CYS A 399 -5.58 -8.09 12.79
CA CYS A 399 -6.55 -8.04 13.88
C CYS A 399 -6.52 -9.31 14.77
N PRO A 400 -7.18 -9.29 15.94
CA PRO A 400 -7.42 -10.49 16.75
C PRO A 400 -8.24 -11.59 16.03
N PRO A 401 -8.09 -12.87 16.43
CA PRO A 401 -8.91 -13.96 15.91
C PRO A 401 -10.42 -13.72 16.07
N GLY A 402 -11.19 -14.15 15.06
CA GLY A 402 -12.64 -13.96 15.02
C GLY A 402 -13.08 -12.58 14.52
N LEU A 403 -12.13 -11.73 14.12
CA LEU A 403 -12.38 -10.45 13.45
C LEU A 403 -11.68 -10.42 12.09
N TYR A 404 -12.11 -9.49 11.26
CA TYR A 404 -11.48 -9.17 9.99
C TYR A 404 -11.31 -7.66 9.87
N VAL A 405 -10.18 -7.24 9.31
CA VAL A 405 -9.99 -5.86 8.85
C VAL A 405 -10.27 -5.81 7.36
N VAL A 406 -11.14 -4.89 6.96
CA VAL A 406 -11.53 -4.74 5.56
C VAL A 406 -11.22 -3.32 5.11
N HIS A 407 -10.45 -3.21 4.04
CA HIS A 407 -10.07 -1.94 3.43
C HIS A 407 -10.84 -1.74 2.14
N LEU A 408 -11.49 -0.58 1.96
CA LEU A 408 -12.14 -0.18 0.72
C LEU A 408 -11.39 0.99 0.08
N ILE A 409 -11.16 0.93 -1.24
CA ILE A 409 -10.39 1.92 -2.00
C ILE A 409 -11.12 2.25 -3.30
N THR A 410 -11.33 3.53 -3.59
CA THR A 410 -11.73 4.00 -4.92
C THR A 410 -11.24 5.43 -5.17
N ARG A 411 -11.32 5.91 -6.42
CA ARG A 411 -11.07 7.31 -6.74
C ARG A 411 -12.09 8.19 -6.04
N GLN A 412 -11.62 9.25 -5.41
CA GLN A 412 -12.50 10.22 -4.79
C GLN A 412 -13.28 10.99 -5.86
N VAL A 413 -14.59 11.02 -5.72
CA VAL A 413 -15.49 11.90 -6.48
C VAL A 413 -16.08 12.94 -5.54
N THR A 414 -16.47 12.52 -4.34
CA THR A 414 -17.06 13.39 -3.31
C THR A 414 -16.34 13.19 -1.98
N THR A 415 -17.00 12.57 -1.00
CA THR A 415 -16.41 12.16 0.27
C THR A 415 -16.32 10.64 0.34
N ALA A 416 -15.38 10.11 1.11
CA ALA A 416 -15.26 8.65 1.25
C ALA A 416 -16.53 7.97 1.75
N VAL A 417 -17.34 8.66 2.57
CA VAL A 417 -18.64 8.14 3.06
C VAL A 417 -19.66 8.03 1.93
N GLU A 418 -19.67 8.96 0.98
CA GLU A 418 -20.62 8.97 -0.13
C GLU A 418 -20.17 8.04 -1.24
N ASP A 419 -18.88 8.07 -1.59
CA ASP A 419 -18.30 7.27 -2.67
C ASP A 419 -18.37 5.76 -2.37
N LEU A 420 -18.32 5.35 -1.10
CA LEU A 420 -18.28 3.94 -0.69
C LEU A 420 -19.62 3.40 -0.18
N ARG A 421 -20.65 4.25 -0.04
CA ARG A 421 -21.94 3.86 0.60
C ARG A 421 -22.61 2.69 -0.10
N GLU A 422 -22.75 2.78 -1.42
CA GLU A 422 -23.46 1.77 -2.22
C GLU A 422 -22.82 0.39 -2.08
N VAL A 423 -21.49 0.33 -2.13
CA VAL A 423 -20.74 -0.92 -1.97
C VAL A 423 -20.83 -1.45 -0.53
N ILE A 424 -20.77 -0.56 0.46
CA ILE A 424 -20.90 -0.96 1.86
C ILE A 424 -22.28 -1.58 2.12
N ASP A 425 -23.35 -0.95 1.64
CA ASP A 425 -24.72 -1.45 1.81
C ASP A 425 -24.97 -2.76 1.00
N ALA A 426 -24.28 -2.91 -0.14
CA ALA A 426 -24.36 -4.11 -0.96
C ALA A 426 -23.65 -5.32 -0.32
N VAL A 427 -22.49 -5.12 0.33
CA VAL A 427 -21.64 -6.23 0.81
C VAL A 427 -21.80 -6.51 2.30
N PHE A 428 -22.14 -5.52 3.12
CA PHE A 428 -22.16 -5.64 4.58
C PHE A 428 -23.52 -5.34 5.21
N CYS A 429 -23.66 -5.71 6.47
CA CYS A 429 -24.74 -5.27 7.35
C CYS A 429 -24.26 -4.14 8.28
N SER A 430 -25.02 -3.06 8.33
CA SER A 430 -24.85 -1.96 9.28
C SER A 430 -26.01 -1.95 10.30
N GLY A 431 -25.69 -2.12 11.59
CA GLY A 431 -26.66 -2.07 12.70
C GLY A 431 -27.34 -3.41 13.06
N GLU A 432 -28.43 -3.34 13.85
CA GLU A 432 -29.11 -4.48 14.50
C GLU A 432 -29.87 -5.42 13.55
N LYS A 433 -29.97 -5.09 12.25
CA LYS A 433 -30.55 -6.00 11.27
C LYS A 433 -29.53 -7.07 10.91
N GLU A 434 -29.49 -8.15 11.68
CA GLU A 434 -28.79 -9.37 11.29
C GLU A 434 -29.40 -9.91 10.00
N ALA A 435 -28.84 -9.54 8.84
CA ALA A 435 -28.99 -10.38 7.66
C ALA A 435 -28.05 -11.56 7.85
N LEU A 436 -28.59 -12.77 7.90
CA LEU A 436 -27.84 -13.99 8.18
C LEU A 436 -26.67 -14.22 7.20
N ASP A 437 -26.71 -13.62 6.01
CA ASP A 437 -25.82 -13.92 4.89
C ASP A 437 -24.70 -12.89 4.66
N LYS A 438 -24.70 -11.73 5.33
CA LYS A 438 -23.65 -10.70 5.17
C LYS A 438 -22.84 -10.49 6.46
N PRO A 439 -21.55 -10.08 6.37
CA PRO A 439 -20.78 -9.71 7.56
C PRO A 439 -21.33 -8.46 8.24
N ASN A 440 -21.35 -8.45 9.57
CA ASN A 440 -21.74 -7.27 10.33
C ASN A 440 -20.53 -6.35 10.50
N ILE A 441 -20.72 -5.06 10.27
CA ILE A 441 -19.72 -4.05 10.60
C ILE A 441 -19.80 -3.79 12.10
N ILE A 442 -18.65 -3.88 12.77
CA ILE A 442 -18.47 -3.59 14.20
C ILE A 442 -18.03 -2.13 14.37
N TRP A 443 -17.11 -1.70 13.52
CA TRP A 443 -16.52 -0.38 13.53
C TRP A 443 -16.17 0.03 12.10
N SER A 444 -16.28 1.33 11.80
CA SER A 444 -15.85 1.87 10.51
C SER A 444 -15.17 3.22 10.66
N LEU A 445 -14.17 3.45 9.83
CA LEU A 445 -13.53 4.72 9.62
C LEU A 445 -13.51 5.04 8.13
N HIS A 446 -13.98 6.21 7.75
CA HIS A 446 -13.93 6.72 6.37
C HIS A 446 -13.06 7.95 6.31
N PHE A 447 -12.23 8.10 5.28
CA PHE A 447 -11.37 9.27 5.09
C PHE A 447 -10.93 9.39 3.63
N ASN A 448 -10.43 10.56 3.27
CA ASN A 448 -9.84 10.82 1.96
C ASN A 448 -8.32 11.00 2.09
N ILE A 449 -7.57 10.48 1.12
CA ILE A 449 -6.13 10.76 0.94
C ILE A 449 -5.97 11.65 -0.29
N ASN A 450 -5.27 12.77 -0.15
CA ASN A 450 -4.98 13.68 -1.26
C ASN A 450 -3.83 13.14 -2.11
N GLU A 451 -4.03 13.11 -3.43
CA GLU A 451 -2.98 12.90 -4.42
C GLU A 451 -2.46 14.27 -4.87
N TYR A 452 -1.16 14.46 -4.72
CA TYR A 452 -0.48 15.70 -5.05
C TYR A 452 0.20 15.60 -6.41
N ASP A 453 0.34 16.75 -7.06
CA ASP A 453 1.15 16.91 -8.26
C ASP A 453 2.11 18.06 -8.05
N SER A 454 3.39 17.79 -8.33
CA SER A 454 4.46 18.75 -8.15
C SER A 454 4.75 19.44 -9.48
N PRO A 455 4.54 20.77 -9.59
CA PRO A 455 4.68 21.46 -10.86
C PRO A 455 6.11 21.39 -11.40
N GLU A 456 6.25 20.82 -12.60
CA GLU A 456 7.54 20.66 -13.28
C GLU A 456 8.29 21.99 -13.44
N GLY A 457 9.61 21.95 -13.23
CA GLY A 457 10.50 23.09 -13.46
C GLY A 457 10.39 24.25 -12.46
N LYS A 458 9.57 24.14 -11.41
CA LYS A 458 9.48 25.19 -10.37
C LYS A 458 10.41 24.99 -9.18
N LEU A 459 10.81 23.75 -8.91
CA LEU A 459 11.82 23.45 -7.90
C LEU A 459 13.23 23.61 -8.49
N PRO A 460 14.25 23.96 -7.67
CA PRO A 460 15.64 23.87 -8.10
C PRO A 460 15.97 22.47 -8.63
N SER A 461 16.89 22.37 -9.60
CA SER A 461 17.21 21.10 -10.27
C SER A 461 17.76 20.01 -9.36
N ASN A 462 18.27 20.36 -8.18
CA ASN A 462 18.77 19.44 -7.17
C ASN A 462 17.78 19.18 -6.02
N VAL A 463 16.53 19.63 -6.17
CA VAL A 463 15.41 19.33 -5.27
C VAL A 463 14.41 18.43 -6.00
N TYR A 464 14.18 17.25 -5.45
CA TYR A 464 13.31 16.24 -6.03
C TYR A 464 12.08 16.05 -5.16
N SER A 465 10.93 15.90 -5.80
CA SER A 465 9.66 15.65 -5.11
C SER A 465 9.24 14.19 -5.23
N CYS A 466 8.74 13.62 -4.14
CA CYS A 466 8.32 12.23 -4.04
C CYS A 466 6.80 12.11 -3.95
N PRO A 467 6.16 11.30 -4.80
CA PRO A 467 4.73 11.11 -4.73
C PRO A 467 4.32 10.27 -3.53
N GLY A 468 3.17 10.65 -2.97
CA GLY A 468 2.45 9.85 -2.00
C GLY A 468 1.79 8.59 -2.62
N PRO A 469 0.89 7.95 -1.87
CA PRO A 469 0.14 6.81 -2.36
C PRO A 469 -0.81 7.17 -3.52
N ASP A 470 -1.01 6.22 -4.43
CA ASP A 470 -1.91 6.32 -5.57
C ASP A 470 -2.94 5.18 -5.60
N LEU A 471 -3.80 5.18 -6.62
CA LEU A 471 -4.81 4.14 -6.83
C LEU A 471 -4.28 2.83 -7.43
N PHE A 472 -3.02 2.65 -7.78
CA PHE A 472 -2.59 1.36 -8.34
C PHE A 472 -2.68 0.24 -7.30
N LEU A 473 -2.75 -1.01 -7.75
CA LEU A 473 -2.86 -2.15 -6.83
C LEU A 473 -1.55 -2.45 -6.08
N ASP A 474 -0.44 -2.16 -6.73
CA ASP A 474 0.91 -2.49 -6.29
C ASP A 474 1.82 -1.25 -6.28
N PHE A 475 3.12 -1.49 -6.08
CA PHE A 475 4.13 -0.47 -5.81
C PHE A 475 5.08 -0.21 -6.97
N ASP A 476 4.84 -0.82 -8.13
CA ASP A 476 5.83 -0.84 -9.22
C ASP A 476 6.15 0.57 -9.72
N ASP A 477 5.14 1.41 -9.89
CA ASP A 477 5.32 2.81 -10.27
C ASP A 477 6.17 3.59 -9.26
N HIS A 478 6.00 3.35 -7.95
CA HIS A 478 6.81 3.99 -6.91
C HIS A 478 8.26 3.54 -6.96
N VAL A 479 8.52 2.25 -7.21
CA VAL A 479 9.86 1.70 -7.37
C VAL A 479 10.54 2.28 -8.61
N ILE A 480 9.83 2.37 -9.73
CA ILE A 480 10.33 2.96 -10.98
C ILE A 480 10.66 4.45 -10.78
N LYS A 481 9.79 5.21 -10.11
CA LYS A 481 10.03 6.62 -9.80
C LYS A 481 11.24 6.80 -8.87
N ALA A 482 11.37 5.98 -7.83
CA ALA A 482 12.54 5.98 -6.95
C ALA A 482 13.84 5.71 -7.72
N ARG A 483 13.84 4.73 -8.63
CA ARG A 483 14.98 4.41 -9.49
C ARG A 483 15.35 5.58 -10.40
N ASN A 484 14.37 6.22 -11.04
CA ASN A 484 14.60 7.37 -11.92
C ASN A 484 15.17 8.57 -11.15
N ILE A 485 14.63 8.86 -9.96
CA ILE A 485 15.13 9.91 -9.07
C ILE A 485 16.59 9.63 -8.67
N PHE A 486 16.88 8.41 -8.24
CA PHE A 486 18.23 7.98 -7.86
C PHE A 486 19.22 8.13 -9.03
N GLN A 487 18.88 7.65 -10.22
CA GLN A 487 19.72 7.75 -11.41
C GLN A 487 19.97 9.20 -11.86
N SER A 488 19.02 10.10 -11.61
CA SER A 488 19.20 11.52 -11.86
C SER A 488 20.23 12.15 -10.92
N MET A 489 20.22 11.77 -9.63
CA MET A 489 21.19 12.26 -8.64
C MET A 489 22.58 11.63 -8.81
N TYR A 490 22.64 10.35 -9.15
CA TYR A 490 23.85 9.54 -9.17
C TYR A 490 23.95 8.73 -10.48
N PRO A 491 24.20 9.39 -11.63
CA PRO A 491 24.25 8.71 -12.91
C PRO A 491 25.41 7.71 -12.98
N GLY A 492 25.11 6.49 -13.45
CA GLY A 492 26.08 5.40 -13.60
C GLY A 492 26.27 4.53 -12.35
N GLU A 493 25.65 4.87 -11.22
CA GLU A 493 25.68 4.06 -10.01
C GLU A 493 24.58 2.97 -10.03
N ASP A 494 24.86 1.84 -9.39
CA ASP A 494 23.91 0.73 -9.28
C ASP A 494 22.77 1.07 -8.31
N PHE A 495 21.54 0.76 -8.71
CA PHE A 495 20.35 0.96 -7.89
C PHE A 495 20.15 -0.22 -6.93
N LEU A 496 20.39 0.00 -5.63
CA LEU A 496 20.27 -1.01 -4.56
C LEU A 496 21.05 -2.30 -4.85
N PRO A 497 22.38 -2.23 -5.05
CA PRO A 497 23.18 -3.40 -5.36
C PRO A 497 23.13 -4.45 -4.24
N LYS A 498 23.29 -5.71 -4.62
CA LYS A 498 23.42 -6.82 -3.67
C LYS A 498 24.71 -6.62 -2.86
N VAL A 499 24.63 -6.70 -1.54
CA VAL A 499 25.82 -6.75 -0.69
C VAL A 499 26.22 -8.21 -0.53
N PRO A 500 27.48 -8.57 -0.82
CA PRO A 500 28.01 -9.90 -0.54
C PRO A 500 27.80 -10.21 0.94
N ASP A 501 27.31 -11.41 1.25
CA ASP A 501 27.30 -11.85 2.64
C ASP A 501 28.76 -12.00 3.09
N PRO A 502 29.18 -11.49 4.25
CA PRO A 502 30.54 -11.71 4.75
C PRO A 502 30.91 -13.19 4.81
N GLU A 503 29.91 -14.07 4.99
CA GLU A 503 30.08 -15.53 4.99
C GLU A 503 30.34 -16.13 3.60
N ASP A 504 29.99 -15.42 2.52
CA ASP A 504 30.24 -15.84 1.13
C ASP A 504 31.69 -15.54 0.69
N VAL A 505 32.47 -14.80 1.49
CA VAL A 505 33.87 -14.47 1.20
C VAL A 505 34.77 -15.61 1.68
N VAL A 506 35.14 -16.51 0.75
CA VAL A 506 36.15 -17.53 1.03
C VAL A 506 37.50 -16.85 1.23
N LEU A 507 37.99 -16.83 2.47
CA LEU A 507 39.35 -16.43 2.79
C LEU A 507 40.28 -17.55 2.34
N GLU A 508 41.11 -17.31 1.31
CA GLU A 508 42.23 -18.20 1.01
C GLU A 508 43.23 -18.12 2.17
N ASP A 509 43.27 -19.19 2.99
CA ASP A 509 44.31 -19.37 4.01
C ASP A 509 45.67 -19.46 3.30
N SER A 510 46.41 -18.36 3.28
CA SER A 510 47.81 -18.32 2.88
C SER A 510 48.69 -18.84 4.01
N SER A 511 48.53 -20.11 4.38
CA SER A 511 49.57 -20.85 5.09
C SER A 511 50.58 -21.33 4.06
N GLU A 512 51.54 -20.48 3.72
CA GLU A 512 52.81 -20.92 3.14
C GLU A 512 53.46 -21.90 4.13
N ASP A 513 53.47 -23.20 3.77
CA ASP A 513 54.26 -24.22 4.45
C ASP A 513 55.74 -23.86 4.36
N ILE A 514 56.26 -23.19 5.40
CA ILE A 514 57.69 -23.11 5.65
C ILE A 514 58.15 -24.50 6.09
N VAL A 515 58.51 -25.33 5.12
CA VAL A 515 59.27 -26.57 5.37
C VAL A 515 60.66 -26.16 5.85
N GLN A 516 60.85 -26.10 7.16
CA GLN A 516 62.18 -26.11 7.77
C GLN A 516 62.72 -27.54 7.71
N GLU A 517 63.50 -27.84 6.67
CA GLU A 517 64.49 -28.93 6.74
C GLU A 517 65.67 -28.48 7.60
N ASN A 518 66.03 -29.30 8.58
CA ASN A 518 67.30 -29.25 9.31
C ASN A 518 67.50 -30.59 10.04
N PRO A 519 68.75 -31.05 10.21
CA PRO A 519 69.66 -31.61 9.21
C PRO A 519 69.77 -33.16 9.28
#